data_AF-A0A497S4W3-F1
#
_entry.id   AF-A0A497S4W3-F1
#
_cell.length_a   1.000
_cell.length_b   1.000
_cell.length_c   1.000
_cell.angle_alpha   90.00
_cell.angle_beta   90.00
_cell.angle_gamma   90.00
#
_symmetry.space_group_name_H-M   'P 1'
#
loop_
_entity.id
_entity.type
_entity.pdbx_description
1 polymer ?
#
loop_
_entity_poly.entity_id
_entity_poly.type
_entity_poly.pdbx_seq_one_letter_code
_entity_poly.pdbx_strand_id
1 'polypeptide(L)'
;MKVLITVGATEEPIDPIRYITNASSGKMGKAVAEEALKRNHSVTIIAAIIKVTLPRNKNVKIYRVRTANEMIIKTMDELSNRYDILISTAAIADYTPIYSEKKIKSGNKGLTIKLKPNPKLTRMARERFKKLYVVAFKAEYNTSLLELVRSAYMKLRDENLDLVVGNDVKKNGMGSDENEVCIVNKRGEYVLISRDYKERIAERIWDIIEEEFGNYSKD
;
A
#
# COMPACT_ATOMS: atom_id res chain seq x y z
N MET A 1 -7.77 1.28 17.87
CA MET A 1 -8.18 1.99 16.63
C MET A 1 -8.92 1.03 15.70
N LYS A 2 -9.72 1.57 14.78
CA LYS A 2 -10.28 0.87 13.62
C LYS A 2 -9.42 1.19 12.38
N VAL A 3 -8.78 0.16 11.86
CA VAL A 3 -7.67 0.23 10.90
C VAL A 3 -8.12 -0.39 9.59
N LEU A 4 -7.96 0.33 8.47
CA LEU A 4 -8.15 -0.21 7.12
C LEU A 4 -6.78 -0.40 6.47
N ILE A 5 -6.50 -1.58 5.95
CA ILE A 5 -5.20 -1.91 5.34
C ILE A 5 -5.42 -2.43 3.92
N THR A 6 -4.73 -1.88 2.93
CA THR A 6 -4.67 -2.48 1.59
C THR A 6 -3.44 -3.36 1.48
N VAL A 7 -3.58 -4.56 0.90
CA VAL A 7 -2.49 -5.56 0.82
C VAL A 7 -2.45 -6.22 -0.56
N GLY A 8 -1.24 -6.53 -1.04
CA GLY A 8 -1.02 -7.31 -2.27
C GLY A 8 -0.74 -6.45 -3.50
N ALA A 9 -0.71 -7.09 -4.68
CA ALA A 9 -0.57 -6.44 -5.97
C ALA A 9 -1.89 -6.46 -6.74
N THR A 10 -2.23 -5.36 -7.40
CA THR A 10 -3.37 -5.35 -8.32
C THR A 10 -2.98 -5.97 -9.66
N GLU A 11 -3.96 -6.53 -10.35
CA GLU A 11 -3.83 -7.06 -11.71
C GLU A 11 -4.71 -6.25 -12.65
N GLU A 12 -4.09 -5.57 -13.59
CA GLU A 12 -4.78 -4.72 -14.56
C GLU A 12 -4.96 -5.51 -15.87
N PRO A 13 -6.19 -5.83 -16.29
CA PRO A 13 -6.44 -6.70 -17.42
C PRO A 13 -6.07 -6.04 -18.74
N ILE A 14 -5.33 -6.76 -19.59
CA ILE A 14 -5.03 -6.38 -20.97
C ILE A 14 -6.17 -6.87 -21.88
N ASP A 15 -6.56 -8.12 -21.70
CA ASP A 15 -7.65 -8.82 -22.38
C ASP A 15 -8.24 -9.88 -21.43
N PRO A 16 -9.20 -10.74 -21.84
CA PRO A 16 -9.79 -11.73 -20.94
C PRO A 16 -8.83 -12.76 -20.35
N ILE A 17 -7.58 -12.84 -20.82
CA ILE A 17 -6.61 -13.88 -20.47
C ILE A 17 -5.36 -13.31 -19.80
N ARG A 18 -4.94 -12.09 -20.18
CA ARG A 18 -3.68 -11.49 -19.75
C ARG A 18 -3.88 -10.25 -18.89
N TYR A 19 -2.93 -10.01 -18.00
CA TYR A 19 -2.94 -8.91 -17.04
C TYR A 19 -1.52 -8.39 -16.81
N ILE A 20 -1.41 -7.11 -16.43
CA ILE A 20 -0.19 -6.49 -15.93
C ILE A 20 -0.29 -6.44 -14.40
N THR A 21 0.77 -6.81 -13.69
CA THR A 21 0.79 -6.79 -12.22
C THR A 21 2.14 -6.41 -11.67
N ASN A 22 2.15 -5.98 -10.41
CA ASN A 22 3.35 -5.67 -9.66
C ASN A 22 3.89 -6.92 -8.94
N ALA A 23 5.20 -6.97 -8.71
CA ALA A 23 5.87 -8.13 -8.10
C ALA A 23 5.69 -8.25 -6.57
N SER A 24 4.63 -7.67 -5.99
CA SER A 24 4.39 -7.72 -4.55
C SER A 24 3.96 -9.11 -4.09
N SER A 25 4.53 -9.56 -2.97
CA SER A 25 4.14 -10.79 -2.28
C SER A 25 2.98 -10.59 -1.30
N GLY A 26 2.73 -9.35 -0.87
CA GLY A 26 1.84 -9.03 0.25
C GLY A 26 2.44 -9.29 1.64
N LYS A 27 3.70 -9.75 1.77
CA LYS A 27 4.34 -10.06 3.06
C LYS A 27 4.36 -8.88 4.03
N MET A 28 4.73 -7.68 3.55
CA MET A 28 4.79 -6.49 4.40
C MET A 28 3.40 -6.09 4.91
N GLY A 29 2.39 -6.09 4.03
CA GLY A 29 1.01 -5.79 4.42
C GLY A 29 0.42 -6.81 5.39
N LYS A 30 0.77 -8.10 5.24
CA LYS A 30 0.46 -9.13 6.24
C LYS A 30 1.09 -8.80 7.60
N ALA A 31 2.39 -8.52 7.63
CA ALA A 31 3.10 -8.22 8.88
C ALA A 31 2.50 -6.99 9.60
N VAL A 32 2.20 -5.92 8.85
CA VAL A 32 1.51 -4.73 9.38
C VAL A 32 0.14 -5.10 9.95
N ALA A 33 -0.65 -5.94 9.25
CA ALA A 33 -1.97 -6.34 9.73
C ALA A 33 -1.91 -7.24 10.97
N GLU A 34 -0.94 -8.16 11.04
CA GLU A 34 -0.73 -9.02 12.20
C GLU A 34 -0.31 -8.22 13.42
N GLU A 35 0.57 -7.24 13.25
CA GLU A 35 1.00 -6.36 14.32
C GLU A 35 -0.16 -5.50 14.86
N ALA A 36 -0.99 -4.96 13.98
CA ALA A 36 -2.20 -4.23 14.37
C ALA A 36 -3.14 -5.08 15.25
N LEU A 37 -3.30 -6.36 14.90
CA LEU A 37 -4.13 -7.30 15.66
C LEU A 37 -3.51 -7.64 17.02
N LYS A 38 -2.17 -7.80 17.11
CA LYS A 38 -1.47 -7.99 18.39
C LYS A 38 -1.67 -6.80 19.32
N ARG A 39 -1.74 -5.58 18.78
CA ARG A 39 -2.05 -4.33 19.49
C ARG A 39 -3.55 -4.13 19.75
N ASN A 40 -4.36 -5.19 19.62
CA ASN A 40 -5.81 -5.20 19.87
C ASN A 40 -6.62 -4.20 19.02
N HIS A 41 -6.13 -3.83 17.83
CA HIS A 41 -6.91 -3.02 16.91
C HIS A 41 -7.97 -3.85 16.16
N SER A 42 -9.04 -3.19 15.71
CA SER A 42 -10.01 -3.77 14.77
C SER A 42 -9.51 -3.53 13.35
N VAL A 43 -9.34 -4.59 12.57
CA VAL A 43 -8.66 -4.52 11.27
C VAL A 43 -9.60 -4.91 10.13
N THR A 44 -9.64 -4.11 9.08
CA THR A 44 -10.22 -4.49 7.79
C THR A 44 -9.11 -4.52 6.76
N ILE A 45 -9.03 -5.61 6.00
CA ILE A 45 -8.05 -5.81 4.94
C ILE A 45 -8.74 -5.83 3.59
N ILE A 46 -8.32 -4.95 2.67
CA ILE A 46 -8.66 -5.03 1.24
C ILE A 46 -7.47 -5.66 0.53
N ALA A 47 -7.61 -6.94 0.17
CA ALA A 47 -6.53 -7.74 -0.37
C ALA A 47 -6.70 -8.00 -1.88
N ALA A 48 -5.69 -7.62 -2.65
CA ALA A 48 -5.54 -8.06 -4.03
C ALA A 48 -4.77 -9.39 -4.11
N ILE A 49 -3.93 -9.57 -5.13
CA ILE A 49 -3.10 -10.76 -5.28
C ILE A 49 -2.04 -10.78 -4.20
N ILE A 50 -1.98 -11.89 -3.46
CA ILE A 50 -1.04 -12.11 -2.37
C ILE A 50 -0.47 -13.52 -2.48
N LYS A 51 0.75 -13.70 -1.98
CA LYS A 51 1.46 -15.00 -1.91
C LYS A 51 1.61 -15.47 -0.47
N VAL A 52 0.76 -14.96 0.42
CA VAL A 52 0.81 -15.17 1.86
C VAL A 52 -0.58 -15.45 2.41
N THR A 53 -0.63 -16.17 3.53
CA THR A 53 -1.86 -16.37 4.29
C THR A 53 -2.11 -15.16 5.19
N LEU A 54 -3.26 -14.50 5.04
CA LEU A 54 -3.67 -13.42 5.93
C LEU A 54 -4.16 -13.97 7.28
N PRO A 55 -4.03 -13.19 8.38
CA PRO A 55 -4.54 -13.59 9.67
C PRO A 55 -6.05 -13.83 9.62
N ARG A 56 -6.53 -14.81 10.39
CA ARG A 56 -7.97 -15.10 10.55
C ARG A 56 -8.28 -15.10 12.03
N ASN A 57 -9.02 -14.07 12.48
CA ASN A 57 -9.56 -13.98 13.83
C ASN A 57 -10.87 -13.16 13.81
N LYS A 58 -11.56 -13.09 14.94
CA LYS A 58 -12.83 -12.33 15.06
C LYS A 58 -12.69 -10.81 14.89
N ASN A 59 -11.48 -10.29 15.00
CA ASN A 59 -11.18 -8.85 14.93
C ASN A 59 -10.71 -8.41 13.54
N VAL A 60 -10.67 -9.32 12.56
CA VAL A 60 -10.27 -9.03 11.18
C VAL A 60 -11.38 -9.31 10.17
N LYS A 61 -11.66 -8.33 9.31
CA LYS A 61 -12.52 -8.49 8.13
C LYS A 61 -11.65 -8.47 6.88
N ILE A 62 -11.88 -9.36 5.92
CA ILE A 62 -11.08 -9.44 4.70
C ILE A 62 -12.00 -9.36 3.48
N TYR A 63 -11.67 -8.45 2.56
CA TYR A 63 -12.30 -8.35 1.25
C TYR A 63 -11.27 -8.65 0.16
N ARG A 64 -11.73 -9.32 -0.90
CA ARG A 64 -10.92 -9.61 -2.07
C ARG A 64 -11.29 -8.69 -3.21
N VAL A 65 -10.26 -8.17 -3.87
CA VAL A 65 -10.35 -7.34 -5.08
C VAL A 65 -9.28 -7.82 -6.05
N ARG A 66 -9.34 -7.37 -7.29
CA ARG A 66 -8.38 -7.72 -8.33
C ARG A 66 -7.67 -6.51 -8.90
N THR A 67 -8.43 -5.51 -9.33
CA THR A 67 -7.90 -4.32 -10.02
C THR A 67 -7.66 -3.15 -9.06
N ALA A 68 -6.88 -2.16 -9.50
CA ALA A 68 -6.73 -0.90 -8.79
C ALA A 68 -8.07 -0.20 -8.59
N ASN A 69 -8.94 -0.20 -9.61
CA ASN A 69 -10.26 0.41 -9.52
C ASN A 69 -11.16 -0.27 -8.48
N GLU A 70 -11.19 -1.60 -8.44
CA GLU A 70 -11.94 -2.35 -7.42
C GLU A 70 -11.39 -2.08 -6.02
N MET A 71 -10.06 -2.05 -5.85
CA MET A 71 -9.44 -1.72 -4.57
C MET A 71 -9.83 -0.31 -4.13
N ILE A 72 -9.82 0.66 -5.03
CA ILE A 72 -10.20 2.04 -4.73
C ILE A 72 -11.67 2.11 -4.30
N ILE A 73 -12.58 1.57 -5.11
CA ILE A 73 -14.01 1.58 -4.81
C ILE A 73 -14.27 0.93 -3.46
N LYS A 74 -13.73 -0.26 -3.21
CA LYS A 74 -13.98 -0.98 -1.96
C LYS A 74 -13.36 -0.28 -0.75
N THR A 75 -12.18 0.31 -0.89
CA THR A 75 -11.55 1.07 0.20
C THR A 75 -12.38 2.32 0.53
N MET A 76 -12.84 3.07 -0.47
CA MET A 76 -13.64 4.28 -0.27
C MET A 76 -15.03 3.99 0.32
N ASP A 77 -15.65 2.89 -0.11
CA ASP A 77 -16.87 2.34 0.48
C ASP A 77 -16.66 2.03 1.97
N GLU A 78 -15.61 1.27 2.31
CA GLU A 78 -15.31 0.96 3.70
C GLU A 78 -15.03 2.19 4.54
N LEU A 79 -14.21 3.13 4.07
CA LEU A 79 -13.88 4.36 4.80
C LEU A 79 -15.12 5.19 5.18
N SER A 80 -16.24 5.04 4.47
CA SER A 80 -17.52 5.66 4.83
C SER A 80 -18.09 5.16 6.16
N ASN A 81 -17.66 3.98 6.63
CA ASN A 81 -18.02 3.39 7.92
C ASN A 81 -17.14 3.88 9.09
N ARG A 82 -16.53 5.06 8.98
CA ARG A 82 -15.63 5.71 9.96
C ARG A 82 -14.46 4.82 10.40
N TYR A 83 -13.27 5.12 9.88
CA TYR A 83 -12.00 4.50 10.29
C TYR A 83 -11.08 5.58 10.86
N ASP A 84 -10.22 5.18 11.79
CA ASP A 84 -9.22 6.08 12.37
C ASP A 84 -8.03 6.23 11.42
N ILE A 85 -7.64 5.13 10.79
CA ILE A 85 -6.41 5.04 9.99
C ILE A 85 -6.60 4.18 8.73
N LEU A 86 -6.01 4.66 7.62
CA LEU A 86 -5.75 3.90 6.41
C LEU A 86 -4.24 3.64 6.28
N ILE A 87 -3.85 2.37 6.16
CA ILE A 87 -2.48 1.97 5.84
C ILE A 87 -2.46 1.33 4.45
N SER A 88 -2.02 2.10 3.46
CA SER A 88 -1.98 1.66 2.06
C SER A 88 -0.65 0.96 1.74
N THR A 89 -0.57 -0.34 2.03
CA THR A 89 0.63 -1.17 1.77
C THR A 89 0.60 -1.87 0.40
N ALA A 90 -0.55 -1.90 -0.26
CA ALA A 90 -0.70 -2.58 -1.54
C ALA A 90 0.14 -1.92 -2.64
N ALA A 91 0.71 -2.75 -3.52
CA ALA A 91 1.32 -2.32 -4.77
C ALA A 91 0.22 -2.12 -5.82
N ILE A 92 -0.50 -1.00 -5.69
CA ILE A 92 -1.55 -0.58 -6.62
C ILE A 92 -0.89 -0.11 -7.91
N ALA A 93 -1.32 -0.65 -9.05
CA ALA A 93 -0.77 -0.26 -10.35
C ALA A 93 -1.06 1.21 -10.66
N ASP A 94 -0.02 1.97 -11.00
CA ASP A 94 -0.13 3.38 -11.38
C ASP A 94 -0.79 3.59 -12.75
N TYR A 95 -0.80 2.54 -13.57
CA TYR A 95 -1.37 2.54 -14.91
C TYR A 95 -2.18 1.27 -15.14
N THR A 96 -3.26 1.39 -15.92
CA THR A 96 -4.05 0.26 -16.42
C THR A 96 -4.02 0.24 -17.95
N PRO A 97 -4.04 -0.95 -18.59
CA PRO A 97 -4.26 -1.06 -20.02
C PRO A 97 -5.59 -0.45 -20.48
N ILE A 98 -5.62 0.02 -21.72
CA ILE A 98 -6.87 0.16 -22.47
C ILE A 98 -7.33 -1.26 -22.79
N TYR A 99 -8.35 -1.72 -22.06
CA TYR A 99 -8.83 -3.10 -22.11
C TYR A 99 -9.34 -3.50 -23.50
N SER A 100 -8.99 -4.71 -23.93
CA SER A 100 -9.56 -5.36 -25.12
C SER A 100 -10.58 -6.41 -24.70
N GLU A 101 -11.83 -6.30 -25.17
CA GLU A 101 -12.87 -7.30 -24.88
C GLU A 101 -12.58 -8.67 -25.49
N LYS A 102 -11.73 -8.73 -26.51
CA LYS A 102 -11.33 -9.97 -27.19
C LYS A 102 -9.87 -10.30 -26.89
N LYS A 103 -9.57 -11.60 -26.79
CA LYS A 103 -8.19 -12.10 -26.73
C LYS A 103 -7.40 -11.53 -27.91
N ILE A 104 -6.34 -10.79 -27.63
CA ILE A 104 -5.48 -10.26 -28.71
C ILE A 104 -4.71 -11.45 -29.30
N LYS A 105 -4.95 -11.76 -30.57
CA LYS A 105 -4.35 -12.91 -31.26
C LYS A 105 -2.82 -12.77 -31.30
N SER A 106 -2.13 -13.90 -31.17
CA SER A 106 -0.70 -13.98 -31.45
C SER A 106 -0.44 -13.68 -32.93
N GLY A 107 0.67 -13.01 -33.24
CA GLY A 107 1.10 -12.75 -34.60
C GLY A 107 2.61 -12.53 -34.66
N ASN A 108 3.16 -12.42 -35.87
CA ASN A 108 4.62 -12.30 -36.09
C ASN A 108 5.17 -10.87 -35.86
N LYS A 109 4.33 -9.94 -35.39
CA LYS A 109 4.71 -8.56 -35.07
C LYS A 109 4.64 -8.36 -33.55
N GLY A 110 5.44 -7.42 -33.05
CA GLY A 110 5.38 -7.00 -31.64
C GLY A 110 3.98 -6.52 -31.24
N LEU A 111 3.66 -6.64 -29.95
CA LEU A 111 2.41 -6.19 -29.36
C LEU A 111 2.62 -4.89 -28.59
N THR A 112 1.87 -3.84 -28.95
CA THR A 112 1.85 -2.56 -28.22
C THR A 112 0.63 -2.51 -27.30
N ILE A 113 0.86 -2.32 -26.01
CA ILE A 113 -0.20 -2.09 -25.02
C ILE A 113 -0.25 -0.61 -24.67
N LYS A 114 -1.38 0.05 -24.93
CA LYS A 114 -1.62 1.43 -24.51
C LYS A 114 -2.07 1.44 -23.05
N LEU A 115 -1.46 2.31 -22.25
CA LEU A 115 -1.76 2.47 -20.83
C LEU A 115 -2.40 3.83 -20.55
N LYS A 116 -3.28 3.88 -19.55
CA LYS A 116 -3.82 5.12 -18.97
C LYS A 116 -3.54 5.15 -17.46
N PRO A 117 -3.34 6.33 -16.85
CA PRO A 117 -3.08 6.42 -15.42
C PRO A 117 -4.28 5.96 -14.59
N ASN A 118 -4.02 5.33 -13.45
CA ASN A 118 -5.01 5.03 -12.42
C ASN A 118 -5.11 6.18 -11.41
N PRO A 119 -6.30 6.42 -10.81
CA PRO A 119 -6.44 7.35 -9.70
C PRO A 119 -5.60 6.94 -8.49
N LYS A 120 -5.19 7.91 -7.67
CA LYS A 120 -4.37 7.68 -6.47
C LYS A 120 -5.26 7.47 -5.24
N LEU A 121 -5.32 6.23 -4.74
CA LEU A 121 -6.16 5.85 -3.59
C LEU A 121 -5.95 6.76 -2.38
N THR A 122 -4.70 6.97 -1.97
CA THR A 122 -4.34 7.72 -0.77
C THR A 122 -4.73 9.19 -0.86
N ARG A 123 -4.55 9.82 -2.03
CA ARG A 123 -5.06 11.17 -2.32
C ARG A 123 -6.59 11.24 -2.21
N MET A 124 -7.31 10.34 -2.88
CA MET A 124 -8.78 10.31 -2.85
C MET A 124 -9.32 10.11 -1.43
N ALA A 125 -8.69 9.21 -0.67
CA ALA A 125 -9.04 8.95 0.73
C ALA A 125 -8.86 10.20 1.59
N ARG A 126 -7.69 10.87 1.50
CA ARG A 126 -7.44 12.13 2.21
C ARG A 126 -8.43 13.22 1.81
N GLU A 127 -8.68 13.38 0.51
CA GLU A 127 -9.55 14.43 0.00
C GLU A 127 -10.98 14.30 0.52
N ARG A 128 -11.51 13.06 0.57
CA ARG A 128 -12.88 12.79 1.02
C ARG A 128 -13.02 12.70 2.54
N PHE A 129 -12.02 12.14 3.24
CA PHE A 129 -12.08 11.87 4.67
C PHE A 129 -11.01 12.70 5.40
N LYS A 130 -11.30 13.97 5.67
CA LYS A 130 -10.31 14.95 6.17
C LYS A 130 -9.63 14.55 7.49
N LYS A 131 -10.36 13.87 8.38
CA LYS A 131 -9.89 13.40 9.70
C LYS A 131 -9.20 12.03 9.68
N LEU A 132 -9.13 11.38 8.51
CA LEU A 132 -8.52 10.06 8.40
C LEU A 132 -6.99 10.19 8.53
N TYR A 133 -6.37 9.40 9.40
CA TYR A 133 -4.91 9.29 9.40
C TYR A 133 -4.47 8.41 8.23
N VAL A 134 -3.62 8.91 7.33
CA VAL A 134 -3.23 8.19 6.11
C VAL A 134 -1.75 7.89 6.09
N VAL A 135 -1.44 6.59 6.13
CA VAL A 135 -0.11 6.03 5.96
C VAL A 135 0.00 5.42 4.56
N ALA A 136 1.00 5.82 3.78
CA ALA A 136 1.26 5.24 2.47
C ALA A 136 2.63 4.55 2.41
N PHE A 137 2.73 3.53 1.56
CA PHE A 137 4.00 2.93 1.21
C PHE A 137 4.48 3.46 -0.14
N LYS A 138 5.80 3.55 -0.29
CA LYS A 138 6.46 3.95 -1.53
C LYS A 138 7.70 3.10 -1.76
N ALA A 139 7.64 2.28 -2.81
CA ALA A 139 8.78 1.53 -3.27
C ALA A 139 9.55 2.35 -4.33
N GLU A 140 10.87 2.35 -4.23
CA GLU A 140 11.78 2.79 -5.27
C GLU A 140 12.72 1.63 -5.64
N TYR A 141 13.45 1.75 -6.76
CA TYR A 141 14.37 0.73 -7.23
C TYR A 141 15.76 1.30 -7.47
N ASN A 142 16.78 0.74 -6.82
CA ASN A 142 18.19 1.12 -7.00
C ASN A 142 18.44 2.61 -6.71
N THR A 143 18.12 3.05 -5.50
CA THR A 143 18.17 4.48 -5.13
C THR A 143 18.97 4.70 -3.86
N SER A 144 19.51 5.90 -3.70
CA SER A 144 20.17 6.31 -2.45
C SER A 144 19.13 6.58 -1.33
N LEU A 145 19.57 6.57 -0.08
CA LEU A 145 18.70 6.94 1.05
C LEU A 145 18.14 8.36 0.89
N LEU A 146 18.96 9.31 0.44
CA LEU A 146 18.54 10.71 0.27
C LEU A 146 17.43 10.86 -0.78
N GLU A 147 17.57 10.19 -1.93
CA GLU A 147 16.54 10.17 -2.96
C GLU A 147 15.27 9.47 -2.48
N LEU A 148 15.40 8.36 -1.75
CA LEU A 148 14.25 7.65 -1.18
C LEU A 148 13.47 8.53 -0.21
N VAL A 149 14.15 9.19 0.74
CA VAL A 149 13.55 10.15 1.69
C VAL A 149 12.89 11.30 0.95
N ARG A 150 13.57 11.89 -0.05
CA ARG A 150 13.01 12.96 -0.89
C ARG A 150 11.73 12.48 -1.60
N SER A 151 11.76 11.30 -2.19
CA SER A 151 10.63 10.74 -2.92
C SER A 151 9.43 10.43 -2.00
N ALA A 152 9.69 9.93 -0.80
CA ALA A 152 8.69 9.74 0.24
C ALA A 152 8.09 11.08 0.72
N TYR A 153 8.93 12.09 0.97
CA TYR A 153 8.50 13.44 1.35
C TYR A 153 7.64 14.11 0.28
N MET A 154 8.03 14.02 -1.00
CA MET A 154 7.24 14.55 -2.11
C MET A 154 5.85 13.92 -2.17
N LYS A 155 5.76 12.58 -2.07
CA LYS A 155 4.45 11.89 -2.01
C LYS A 155 3.62 12.35 -0.81
N LEU A 156 4.26 12.51 0.36
CA LEU A 156 3.59 12.99 1.56
C LEU A 156 2.96 14.36 1.34
N ARG A 157 3.70 15.30 0.76
CA ARG A 157 3.25 16.68 0.48
C ARG A 157 2.19 16.72 -0.61
N ASP A 158 2.41 16.04 -1.73
CA ASP A 158 1.55 16.06 -2.93
C ASP A 158 0.17 15.42 -2.69
N GLU A 159 0.05 14.56 -1.67
CA GLU A 159 -1.20 13.89 -1.32
C GLU A 159 -1.68 14.26 0.09
N ASN A 160 -1.01 15.19 0.77
CA ASN A 160 -1.30 15.63 2.14
C ASN A 160 -1.47 14.44 3.12
N LEU A 161 -0.51 13.53 3.12
CA LEU A 161 -0.49 12.33 3.96
C LEU A 161 0.11 12.64 5.33
N ASP A 162 -0.06 11.74 6.29
CA ASP A 162 0.52 11.91 7.63
C ASP A 162 1.85 11.16 7.79
N LEU A 163 1.98 10.02 7.10
CA LEU A 163 3.19 9.20 7.14
C LEU A 163 3.43 8.51 5.80
N VAL A 164 4.68 8.46 5.35
CA VAL A 164 5.10 7.67 4.18
C VAL A 164 6.25 6.75 4.55
N VAL A 165 6.06 5.46 4.31
CA VAL A 165 7.08 4.41 4.47
C VAL A 165 7.73 4.15 3.11
N GLY A 166 8.97 4.58 2.95
CA GLY A 166 9.79 4.40 1.76
C GLY A 166 10.70 3.18 1.86
N ASN A 167 10.87 2.40 0.79
CA ASN A 167 11.86 1.32 0.75
C ASN A 167 12.47 1.12 -0.65
N ASP A 168 13.77 0.79 -0.72
CA ASP A 168 14.41 0.36 -1.98
C ASP A 168 14.25 -1.15 -2.16
N VAL A 169 13.48 -1.54 -3.18
CA VAL A 169 13.19 -2.95 -3.45
C VAL A 169 14.32 -3.68 -4.19
N LYS A 170 15.39 -3.02 -4.66
CA LYS A 170 16.55 -3.73 -5.21
C LYS A 170 17.35 -4.44 -4.11
N LYS A 171 17.52 -3.80 -2.95
CA LYS A 171 18.34 -4.33 -1.85
C LYS A 171 17.80 -5.64 -1.27
N ASN A 172 16.47 -5.78 -1.23
CA ASN A 172 15.80 -6.93 -0.59
C ASN A 172 14.81 -7.66 -1.52
N GLY A 173 14.40 -7.08 -2.66
CA GLY A 173 13.30 -7.61 -3.47
C GLY A 173 11.93 -7.43 -2.80
N MET A 174 10.86 -7.25 -3.59
CA MET A 174 9.48 -7.17 -3.05
C MET A 174 9.02 -8.46 -2.33
N GLY A 175 9.70 -9.58 -2.58
CA GLY A 175 9.36 -10.92 -2.06
C GLY A 175 10.16 -11.43 -0.86
N SER A 176 11.23 -10.74 -0.42
CA SER A 176 12.06 -11.19 0.72
C SER A 176 11.29 -11.18 2.03
N ASP A 177 11.80 -11.87 3.05
CA ASP A 177 11.29 -11.82 4.42
C ASP A 177 11.85 -10.62 5.20
N GLU A 178 12.90 -9.98 4.68
CA GLU A 178 13.53 -8.79 5.28
C GLU A 178 13.16 -7.52 4.51
N ASN A 179 13.30 -6.37 5.19
CA ASN A 179 13.16 -5.05 4.58
C ASN A 179 14.04 -4.02 5.31
N GLU A 180 14.36 -2.92 4.64
CA GLU A 180 14.96 -1.71 5.20
C GLU A 180 14.07 -0.55 4.76
N VAL A 181 13.63 0.29 5.70
CA VAL A 181 12.65 1.35 5.38
C VAL A 181 13.06 2.68 5.97
N CYS A 182 12.81 3.76 5.24
CA CYS A 182 12.76 5.09 5.82
C CYS A 182 11.31 5.50 6.04
N ILE A 183 11.01 6.14 7.16
CA ILE A 183 9.67 6.63 7.46
C ILE A 183 9.74 8.13 7.54
N VAL A 184 8.94 8.83 6.74
CA VAL A 184 8.86 10.29 6.69
C VAL A 184 7.51 10.72 7.24
N ASN A 185 7.52 11.65 8.21
CA ASN A 185 6.30 12.20 8.81
C ASN A 185 5.91 13.55 8.22
N LYS A 186 4.76 14.07 8.65
CA LYS A 186 4.19 15.33 8.17
C LYS A 186 5.04 16.57 8.44
N ARG A 187 5.89 16.52 9.47
CA ARG A 187 6.87 17.58 9.79
C ARG A 187 8.09 17.56 8.86
N GLY A 188 8.23 16.52 8.03
CA GLY A 188 9.38 16.32 7.15
C GLY A 188 10.58 15.67 7.84
N GLU A 189 10.41 15.23 9.09
CA GLU A 189 11.39 14.42 9.80
C GLU A 189 11.37 13.01 9.22
N TYR A 190 12.52 12.34 9.24
CA TYR A 190 12.61 10.94 8.84
C TYR A 190 13.41 10.11 9.82
N VAL A 191 13.04 8.83 9.91
CA VAL A 191 13.80 7.81 10.63
C VAL A 191 14.13 6.67 9.68
N LEU A 192 15.38 6.19 9.73
CA LEU A 192 15.79 4.99 9.04
C LEU A 192 15.65 3.80 10.00
N ILE A 193 14.86 2.80 9.60
CA ILE A 193 14.84 1.50 10.23
C ILE A 193 15.77 0.61 9.41
N SER A 194 16.88 0.21 10.04
CA SER A 194 17.87 -0.69 9.45
C SER A 194 17.24 -2.02 9.04
N ARG A 195 17.91 -2.73 8.13
CA ARG A 195 17.45 -4.03 7.66
C ARG A 195 17.10 -4.98 8.81
N ASP A 196 15.88 -5.50 8.77
CA ASP A 196 15.36 -6.49 9.71
C ASP A 196 14.25 -7.33 9.04
N TYR A 197 13.76 -8.35 9.74
CA TYR A 197 12.58 -9.11 9.34
C TYR A 197 11.34 -8.22 9.27
N LYS A 198 10.46 -8.48 8.31
CA LYS A 198 9.25 -7.66 8.07
C LYS A 198 8.33 -7.56 9.28
N GLU A 199 8.31 -8.57 10.14
CA GLU A 199 7.58 -8.58 11.41
C GLU A 199 8.13 -7.51 12.37
N ARG A 200 9.46 -7.40 12.49
CA ARG A 200 10.12 -6.36 13.30
C ARG A 200 9.98 -4.98 12.68
N ILE A 201 10.09 -4.89 11.36
CA ILE A 201 9.82 -3.62 10.64
C ILE A 201 8.36 -3.17 10.88
N ALA A 202 7.39 -4.11 10.89
CA ALA A 202 5.99 -3.79 11.16
C ALA A 202 5.77 -3.31 12.60
N GLU A 203 6.41 -3.93 13.59
CA GLU A 203 6.43 -3.48 14.99
C GLU A 203 6.89 -2.02 15.08
N ARG A 204 8.05 -1.71 14.48
CA ARG A 204 8.62 -0.35 14.47
C ARG A 204 7.76 0.66 13.72
N ILE A 205 7.10 0.26 12.63
CA ILE A 205 6.14 1.11 11.92
C ILE A 205 4.96 1.44 12.83
N TRP A 206 4.42 0.46 13.56
CA TRP A 206 3.30 0.68 14.47
C TRP A 206 3.66 1.55 15.67
N ASP A 207 4.86 1.42 16.22
CA ASP A 207 5.35 2.31 17.29
C ASP A 207 5.26 3.78 16.86
N ILE A 208 5.74 4.10 15.65
CA ILE A 208 5.72 5.45 15.10
C ILE A 208 4.28 5.88 14.76
N ILE A 209 3.45 4.98 14.24
CA ILE A 209 2.04 5.29 13.95
C ILE A 209 1.30 5.66 15.23
N GLU A 210 1.45 4.89 16.32
CA GLU A 210 0.73 5.16 17.57
C GLU A 210 1.22 6.45 18.25
N GLU A 211 2.52 6.72 18.21
CA GLU A 211 3.10 7.98 18.69
C GLU A 211 2.55 9.20 17.92
N GLU A 212 2.64 9.19 16.59
CA GLU A 212 2.19 10.30 15.74
C GLU A 212 0.66 10.45 15.77
N PHE A 213 -0.09 9.34 15.80
CA PHE A 213 -1.55 9.37 15.89
C PHE A 213 -2.03 9.92 17.25
N GLY A 214 -1.32 9.61 18.34
CA GLY A 214 -1.60 10.16 19.67
C GLY A 214 -1.48 11.70 19.72
N ASN A 215 -0.64 12.28 18.87
CA ASN A 215 -0.54 13.72 18.69
C ASN A 215 -1.64 14.23 17.74
N TYR A 216 -1.84 13.56 16.60
CA TYR A 216 -2.86 13.91 15.60
C TYR A 216 -4.29 13.94 16.15
N SER A 217 -4.65 12.98 17.02
CA SER A 217 -6.01 12.86 17.58
C SER A 217 -6.38 13.94 18.61
N LYS A 218 -5.41 14.75 19.05
CA LYS A 218 -5.62 15.87 19.97
C LYS A 218 -5.89 17.19 19.24
N ASP A 219 -5.55 17.27 17.96
CA ASP A 219 -5.75 18.43 17.08
C ASP A 219 -7.10 18.37 16.35
#